data_AF-A0A662EZ60-F1
#
_entry.id   AF-A0A662EZ60-F1
#
_cell.length_a   1.000
_cell.length_b   1.000
_cell.length_c   1.000
_cell.angle_alpha   90.00
_cell.angle_beta   90.00
_cell.angle_gamma   90.00
#
_symmetry.space_group_name_H-M   'P 1'
#
loop_
_entity.id
_entity.type
_entity.pdbx_description
1 polymer ?
#
loop_
_entity_poly.entity_id
_entity_poly.type
_entity_poly.pdbx_seq_one_letter_code
_entity_poly.pdbx_strand_id
1 'polypeptide(L)'
;YDPVQDRAIDGVEGNGPVIMAVDILPSELPREASIHFSSVLKRFVPAIAAADYGVEFSHLALPPELKRAVIVHRGALTPDYRYLEKFLRKE
;
A
#
# COMPACT_ATOMS: atom_id res chain seq x y z
N TYR A 1 1.38 18.89 -26.22
CA TYR A 1 2.73 19.22 -26.74
C TYR A 1 2.65 19.42 -28.23
N ASP A 2 3.18 20.51 -28.76
CA ASP A 2 3.29 20.76 -30.19
C ASP A 2 4.70 20.40 -30.66
N PRO A 3 4.89 19.32 -31.44
CA PRO A 3 6.21 18.89 -31.89
C PRO A 3 6.80 19.79 -32.98
N VAL A 4 6.00 20.63 -33.63
CA VAL A 4 6.46 21.55 -34.68
C VAL A 4 6.96 22.85 -34.05
N GLN A 5 6.24 23.35 -33.02
CA GLN A 5 6.59 24.59 -32.34
C GLN A 5 7.41 24.38 -31.04
N ASP A 6 7.71 23.13 -30.70
CA ASP A 6 8.44 22.72 -29.49
C ASP A 6 7.94 23.40 -28.22
N ARG A 7 6.63 23.29 -27.96
CA ARG A 7 5.99 23.89 -26.78
C ARG A 7 5.02 22.95 -26.09
N ALA A 8 4.97 23.04 -24.76
CA ALA A 8 3.89 22.46 -23.99
C ALA A 8 2.59 23.22 -24.26
N ILE A 9 1.51 22.48 -24.52
CA ILE A 9 0.15 22.99 -24.65
C ILE A 9 -0.67 22.17 -23.68
N ASP A 10 -1.37 22.84 -22.77
CA ASP A 10 -2.25 22.21 -21.79
C ASP A 10 -3.52 21.67 -22.46
N GLY A 11 -4.10 20.63 -21.86
CA GLY A 11 -5.27 19.94 -22.39
C GLY A 11 -4.91 18.74 -23.27
N VAL A 12 -5.92 18.24 -24.00
CA VAL A 12 -5.84 17.00 -24.78
C VAL A 12 -5.97 17.22 -26.29
N GLU A 13 -6.17 18.45 -26.73
CA GLU A 13 -6.33 18.81 -28.14
C GLU A 13 -4.97 19.11 -28.81
N GLY A 14 -4.89 18.86 -30.12
CA GLY A 14 -3.73 19.18 -30.96
C GLY A 14 -3.03 17.96 -31.58
N ASN A 15 -1.84 18.18 -32.15
CA ASN A 15 -1.06 17.18 -32.89
C ASN A 15 -0.06 16.40 -32.02
N GLY A 16 -0.09 16.62 -30.70
CA GLY A 16 0.79 15.93 -29.75
C GLY A 16 0.20 14.59 -29.28
N PRO A 17 1.01 13.72 -28.67
CA PRO A 17 0.50 12.54 -28.00
C PRO A 17 -0.40 12.94 -26.82
N VAL A 18 -1.52 12.25 -26.65
CA VAL A 18 -2.36 12.35 -25.46
C VAL A 18 -1.73 11.51 -24.35
N ILE A 19 -1.41 12.13 -23.22
CA ILE A 19 -0.82 11.45 -22.06
C ILE A 19 -1.93 11.11 -21.06
N MET A 20 -2.15 9.82 -20.84
CA MET A 20 -3.07 9.32 -19.81
C MET A 20 -2.27 8.95 -18.56
N ALA A 21 -2.40 9.74 -17.51
CA ALA A 21 -1.77 9.51 -16.20
C ALA A 21 -2.84 9.17 -15.15
N VAL A 22 -3.28 7.92 -15.13
CA VAL A 22 -4.24 7.43 -14.14
C VAL A 22 -3.48 6.90 -12.93
N ASP A 23 -3.62 7.58 -11.79
CA ASP A 23 -2.86 7.27 -10.57
C ASP A 23 -3.37 6.02 -9.84
N ILE A 24 -4.67 5.70 -9.97
CA ILE A 24 -5.32 4.61 -9.25
C ILE A 24 -6.06 3.70 -10.22
N LEU A 25 -5.34 3.20 -11.22
CA LEU A 25 -5.89 2.34 -12.26
C LEU A 25 -6.69 1.12 -11.72
N PRO A 26 -6.32 0.48 -10.59
CA PRO A 26 -7.14 -0.60 -10.02
C PRO A 26 -8.58 -0.17 -9.67
N SER A 27 -8.80 1.11 -9.34
CA SER A 27 -10.15 1.63 -9.05
C SER A 27 -11.00 1.81 -10.31
N GLU A 28 -10.40 1.90 -11.49
CA GLU A 28 -11.11 1.92 -12.78
C GLU A 28 -11.59 0.52 -13.21
N LEU A 29 -11.00 -0.53 -12.63
CA LEU A 29 -11.43 -1.94 -12.75
C LEU A 29 -11.75 -2.52 -11.36
N PRO A 30 -12.72 -1.92 -10.63
CA PRO A 30 -12.83 -2.09 -9.18
C PRO A 30 -13.24 -3.52 -8.79
N ARG A 31 -14.02 -4.20 -9.64
CA ARG A 31 -14.47 -5.57 -9.40
C ARG A 31 -13.30 -6.53 -9.50
N GLU A 32 -12.56 -6.49 -10.59
CA GLU A 32 -11.41 -7.35 -10.88
C GLU A 32 -10.30 -7.12 -9.85
N ALA A 33 -10.00 -5.86 -9.55
CA ALA A 33 -9.02 -5.50 -8.53
C ALA A 33 -9.41 -6.04 -7.15
N SER A 34 -10.68 -5.90 -6.75
CA SER A 34 -11.17 -6.43 -5.47
C SER A 34 -11.14 -7.95 -5.41
N ILE A 35 -11.53 -8.64 -6.48
CA ILE A 35 -11.46 -10.10 -6.57
C ILE A 35 -10.00 -10.56 -6.45
N HIS A 36 -9.10 -9.96 -7.21
CA HIS A 36 -7.68 -10.31 -7.18
C HIS A 36 -7.07 -10.08 -5.80
N PHE A 37 -7.22 -8.88 -5.24
CA PHE A 37 -6.70 -8.54 -3.91
C PHE A 37 -7.25 -9.47 -2.82
N SER A 38 -8.57 -9.70 -2.81
CA SER A 38 -9.19 -10.58 -1.82
C SER A 38 -8.73 -12.04 -1.96
N SER A 39 -8.46 -12.53 -3.17
CA SER A 39 -7.95 -13.89 -3.38
C SER A 39 -6.57 -14.10 -2.73
N VAL A 40 -5.71 -13.08 -2.78
CA VAL A 40 -4.40 -13.09 -2.12
C VAL A 40 -4.58 -12.97 -0.61
N LEU A 41 -5.36 -11.98 -0.14
CA LEU A 41 -5.56 -11.74 1.29
C LEU A 41 -6.19 -12.95 2.00
N LYS A 42 -7.17 -13.63 1.38
CA LYS A 42 -7.85 -14.80 1.95
C LYS A 42 -6.89 -15.92 2.36
N ARG A 43 -5.73 -16.05 1.71
CA ARG A 43 -4.71 -17.05 2.07
C ARG A 43 -4.07 -16.78 3.42
N PHE A 44 -4.05 -15.51 3.85
CA PHE A 44 -3.46 -15.04 5.09
C PHE A 44 -4.48 -14.95 6.24
N VAL A 45 -5.77 -14.80 5.93
CA VAL A 45 -6.85 -14.63 6.91
C VAL A 45 -6.84 -15.69 8.03
N PRO A 46 -6.69 -17.00 7.77
CA PRO A 46 -6.67 -17.99 8.85
C PRO A 46 -5.54 -17.77 9.85
N ALA A 47 -4.34 -17.42 9.36
CA ALA A 47 -3.18 -17.18 10.22
C ALA A 47 -3.34 -15.89 11.04
N ILE A 48 -3.92 -14.84 10.46
CA ILE A 48 -4.25 -13.60 11.16
C ILE A 48 -5.26 -13.88 12.27
N ALA A 49 -6.35 -14.59 11.94
CA ALA A 49 -7.43 -14.86 12.88
C ALA A 49 -7.02 -15.78 14.04
N ALA A 50 -6.10 -16.72 13.80
CA ALA A 50 -5.64 -17.68 14.80
C ALA A 50 -4.52 -17.15 15.71
N ALA A 51 -3.88 -16.02 15.37
CA ALA A 51 -2.76 -15.51 16.12
C ALA A 51 -3.18 -14.96 17.49
N ASP A 52 -2.42 -15.28 18.54
CA ASP A 52 -2.58 -14.64 19.85
C ASP A 52 -1.84 -13.29 19.84
N TYR A 53 -2.60 -12.20 19.87
CA TYR A 53 -2.05 -10.84 19.91
C TYR A 53 -1.75 -10.34 21.34
N GLY A 54 -2.04 -11.15 22.36
CA GLY A 54 -1.70 -10.87 23.76
C GLY A 54 -0.23 -11.09 24.09
N VAL A 55 0.48 -11.92 23.31
CA VAL A 55 1.90 -12.21 23.54
C VAL A 55 2.82 -11.07 23.08
N GLU A 56 4.09 -11.14 23.47
CA GLU A 56 5.13 -10.24 23.00
C GLU A 56 5.37 -10.34 21.50
N PHE A 57 5.84 -9.25 20.87
CA PHE A 57 6.05 -9.24 19.42
C PHE A 57 7.05 -10.31 18.97
N SER A 58 8.05 -10.70 19.76
CA SER A 58 8.95 -11.81 19.37
C SER A 58 8.23 -13.17 19.26
N HIS A 59 7.14 -13.36 20.00
CA HIS A 59 6.40 -14.62 20.10
C HIS A 59 5.13 -14.68 19.26
N LEU A 60 4.64 -13.54 18.75
CA LEU A 60 3.42 -13.50 17.95
C LEU A 60 3.59 -14.37 16.67
N ALA A 61 2.84 -15.47 16.59
CA ALA A 61 2.96 -16.47 15.54
C ALA A 61 2.20 -16.02 14.27
N LEU A 62 2.91 -15.32 13.39
CA LEU A 62 2.43 -14.93 12.07
C LEU A 62 3.40 -15.41 10.98
N PRO A 63 2.90 -15.71 9.77
CA PRO A 63 3.73 -15.85 8.58
C PRO A 63 4.77 -14.72 8.47
N PRO A 64 6.03 -14.99 8.08
CA PRO A 64 7.09 -13.99 8.07
C PRO A 64 6.73 -12.71 7.29
N GLU A 65 5.95 -12.84 6.21
CA GLU A 65 5.48 -11.72 5.38
C GLU A 65 4.55 -10.80 6.18
N LEU A 66 3.60 -11.37 6.91
CA LEU A 66 2.71 -10.60 7.77
C LEU A 66 3.44 -10.06 8.98
N LYS A 67 4.36 -10.85 9.55
CA LYS A 67 5.13 -10.47 10.73
C LYS A 67 5.92 -9.19 10.50
N ARG A 68 6.59 -9.10 9.35
CA ARG A 68 7.32 -7.90 8.92
C ARG A 68 6.39 -6.74 8.55
N ALA A 69 5.15 -7.02 8.16
CA ALA A 69 4.17 -5.98 7.83
C ALA A 69 3.49 -5.37 9.07
N VAL A 70 3.71 -5.91 10.28
CA VAL A 70 3.17 -5.32 11.52
C VAL A 70 3.99 -4.09 11.90
N ILE A 71 3.40 -2.91 11.76
CA ILE A 71 4.03 -1.62 12.11
C ILE A 71 3.95 -1.38 13.63
N VAL A 72 2.78 -1.64 14.22
CA VAL A 72 2.49 -1.42 15.64
C VAL A 72 1.93 -2.71 16.24
N HIS A 73 2.43 -3.09 17.40
CA HIS A 73 1.90 -4.18 18.21
C HIS A 73 1.67 -3.70 19.63
N ARG A 74 0.45 -3.86 20.15
CA ARG A 74 0.06 -3.48 21.53
C ARG A 74 0.47 -2.03 21.89
N GLY A 75 0.28 -1.11 20.97
CA GLY A 75 0.56 0.32 21.17
C GLY A 75 2.02 0.75 21.03
N ALA A 76 2.94 -0.19 20.76
CA ALA A 76 4.35 0.11 20.51
C ALA A 76 4.74 -0.18 19.06
N LEU A 77 5.64 0.65 18.51
CA LEU A 77 6.26 0.37 17.22
C LEU A 77 7.08 -0.93 17.30
N THR A 78 6.91 -1.80 16.30
CA THR A 78 7.72 -3.01 16.18
C THR A 78 9.17 -2.65 15.80
N PRO A 79 10.15 -3.55 16.00
CA PRO A 79 11.57 -3.22 15.88
C PRO A 79 11.96 -2.51 14.57
N ASP A 80 11.48 -3.01 13.43
CA ASP A 80 11.82 -2.48 12.11
C ASP A 80 11.21 -1.09 11.84
N TYR A 81 10.17 -0.72 12.59
CA TYR A 81 9.46 0.55 12.44
C TYR A 81 9.78 1.56 13.54
N ARG A 82 10.68 1.25 14.48
CA ARG A 82 11.11 2.21 15.52
C ARG A 82 11.70 3.50 14.96
N TYR A 83 12.23 3.48 13.74
CA TYR A 83 12.68 4.70 13.07
C TYR A 83 11.56 5.75 12.92
N LEU A 84 10.28 5.35 12.97
CA LEU A 84 9.14 6.25 12.92
C LEU A 84 8.98 7.09 14.18
N GLU A 85 9.54 6.67 15.33
CA GLU A 85 9.49 7.43 16.58
C GLU A 85 9.98 8.88 16.42
N LYS A 86 10.97 9.11 15.55
CA LYS A 86 11.51 10.45 15.27
C LYS A 86 10.53 11.40 14.56
N PHE A 87 9.49 10.85 13.93
CA PHE A 87 8.46 11.60 13.22
C PHE A 87 7.16 11.71 14.02
N LEU A 88 7.01 10.92 15.08
CA LEU A 88 5.87 11.00 15.99
C LEU A 88 6.10 12.19 16.94
N ARG A 89 5.21 13.18 16.86
CA ARG A 89 5.21 14.30 17.81
C ARG A 89 4.79 13.76 19.17
N LYS A 90 5.52 14.13 20.22
CA LYS A 90 5.03 13.98 21.59
C LYS A 90 4.06 15.13 21.83
N GLU A 91 2.79 14.81 22.01
CA GLU A 91 1.82 15.72 22.65
C GLU A 91 2.13 15.83 24.14
#